data_AF-A0A7J2SGP9-F1
#
_entry.id   AF-A0A7J2SGP9-F1
#
_cell.length_a   1.000
_cell.length_b   1.000
_cell.length_c   1.000
_cell.angle_alpha   90.00
_cell.angle_beta   90.00
_cell.angle_gamma   90.00
#
_symmetry.space_group_name_H-M   'P 1'
#
loop_
_entity.id
_entity.type
_entity.pdbx_description
1 polymer ?
#
loop_
_entity_poly.entity_id
_entity_poly.type
_entity_poly.pdbx_seq_one_letter_code
_entity_poly.pdbx_strand_id
1 'polypeptide(L)'
;MNSIKNARILKKLLPNSQIYIIHKGLQTYGTVYENYCRKAREEGIRFIRVRDSIPIISSLERKNGKLFVGFHHPGLRRKIEFGADLVVLSTPLIQREDAKKISQMLKVPLGQDGFFFEAHVKLRPVDFATDGIYMAGSCRAPADINECIVQALASASRASIPMAKGYVKAEPYTPVIDEERCMGCGVCVEVCPYGAMKLVEKNGRKVAENIPAACKGCGACASSCIHKAINMRHFKDEQIMAQIEEAI
;
A
#
# COMPACT_ATOMS: atom_id res chain seq x y z
N MET A 1 5.95 19.05 -6.41
CA MET A 1 6.32 20.17 -5.51
C MET A 1 7.81 20.32 -5.24
N ASN A 2 8.54 19.26 -4.87
CA ASN A 2 9.97 19.36 -4.50
C ASN A 2 10.86 20.05 -5.54
N SER A 3 10.66 19.79 -6.84
CA SER A 3 11.41 20.45 -7.92
C SER A 3 11.22 21.96 -7.93
N ILE A 4 9.98 22.43 -7.71
CA ILE A 4 9.67 23.87 -7.63
C ILE A 4 10.30 24.49 -6.38
N LYS A 5 10.22 23.80 -5.24
CA LYS A 5 10.85 24.23 -3.98
C LYS A 5 12.35 24.46 -4.17
N ASN A 6 13.04 23.44 -4.69
CA ASN A 6 14.48 23.49 -4.90
C ASN A 6 14.86 24.56 -5.95
N ALA A 7 14.07 24.71 -7.02
CA ALA A 7 14.29 25.74 -8.03
C ALA A 7 14.21 27.16 -7.43
N ARG A 8 13.23 27.44 -6.56
CA ARG A 8 13.12 28.75 -5.89
C ARG A 8 14.28 29.01 -4.94
N ILE A 9 14.71 27.99 -4.18
CA ILE A 9 15.90 28.09 -3.31
C ILE A 9 17.14 28.42 -4.14
N LEU A 10 17.36 27.70 -5.24
CA LEU A 10 18.47 27.96 -6.16
C LEU A 10 18.39 29.34 -6.78
N LYS A 11 17.19 29.82 -7.16
CA LYS A 11 17.01 31.16 -7.73
C LYS A 11 17.36 32.27 -6.74
N LYS A 12 17.14 32.06 -5.44
CA LYS A 12 17.55 32.98 -4.38
C LYS A 12 19.07 32.97 -4.15
N LEU A 13 19.69 31.79 -4.17
CA LEU A 13 21.14 31.65 -3.97
C LEU A 13 21.94 32.11 -5.20
N LEU A 14 21.41 31.89 -6.40
CA LEU A 14 22.03 32.22 -7.69
C LEU A 14 21.02 33.03 -8.54
N PRO A 15 20.87 34.34 -8.31
CA PRO A 15 19.86 35.17 -8.98
C PRO A 15 19.95 35.14 -10.52
N ASN A 16 21.17 35.05 -11.05
CA ASN A 16 21.42 35.03 -12.49
C ASN A 16 21.25 33.64 -13.14
N SER A 17 20.99 32.59 -12.36
CA SER A 17 20.79 31.24 -12.88
C SER A 17 19.54 31.16 -13.76
N GLN A 18 19.64 30.42 -14.88
CA GLN A 18 18.50 30.08 -15.71
C GLN A 18 17.99 28.69 -15.34
N ILE A 19 16.80 28.62 -14.75
CA ILE A 19 16.21 27.37 -14.28
C ILE A 19 15.03 26.99 -15.16
N TYR A 20 15.08 25.78 -15.69
CA TYR A 20 14.04 25.20 -16.53
C TYR A 20 13.48 23.94 -15.87
N ILE A 21 12.17 23.88 -15.67
CA ILE A 21 11.45 22.70 -15.20
C ILE A 21 10.71 22.10 -16.39
N ILE A 22 11.21 20.98 -16.89
CA ILE A 22 10.58 20.22 -17.98
C ILE A 22 9.61 19.21 -17.37
N HIS A 23 8.34 19.20 -17.80
CA HIS A 23 7.31 18.36 -17.19
C HIS A 23 6.23 17.92 -18.19
N LYS A 24 5.50 16.84 -17.90
CA LYS A 24 4.29 16.46 -18.68
C LYS A 24 3.02 17.17 -18.22
N GLY A 25 2.91 17.36 -16.90
CA GLY A 25 1.85 18.08 -16.23
C GLY A 25 2.33 18.50 -14.85
N LEU A 26 1.93 19.69 -14.38
CA LEU A 26 2.23 20.14 -13.02
C LEU A 26 1.15 19.61 -12.10
N GLN A 27 1.56 18.92 -11.04
CA GLN A 27 0.70 18.44 -9.96
C GLN A 27 0.85 19.38 -8.76
N THR A 28 0.17 20.53 -8.84
CA THR A 28 0.16 21.61 -7.82
C THR A 28 -1.24 21.74 -7.22
N TYR A 29 -1.74 20.65 -6.63
CA TYR A 29 -3.11 20.60 -6.13
C TYR A 29 -3.34 21.51 -4.92
N GLY A 30 -4.53 22.09 -4.84
CA GLY A 30 -4.89 23.03 -3.79
C GLY A 30 -4.32 24.45 -3.98
N THR A 31 -4.85 25.38 -3.20
CA THR A 31 -4.54 26.81 -3.33
C THR A 31 -3.10 27.13 -2.93
N VAL A 32 -2.57 26.45 -1.91
CA VAL A 32 -1.21 26.67 -1.40
C VAL A 32 -0.17 26.33 -2.47
N TYR A 33 -0.27 25.15 -3.08
CA TYR A 33 0.71 24.70 -4.08
C TYR A 33 0.58 25.44 -5.40
N GLU A 34 -0.64 25.79 -5.83
CA GLU A 34 -0.81 26.62 -7.02
C GLU A 34 -0.23 28.03 -6.84
N ASN A 35 -0.48 28.67 -5.69
CA ASN A 35 0.13 29.97 -5.37
C ASN A 35 1.66 29.86 -5.29
N TYR A 36 2.20 28.75 -4.77
CA TYR A 36 3.64 28.52 -4.74
C TYR A 36 4.25 28.39 -6.14
N CYS A 37 3.54 27.70 -7.05
CA CYS A 37 3.94 27.59 -8.46
C CYS A 37 3.86 28.94 -9.18
N ARG A 38 2.84 29.77 -8.90
CA ARG A 38 2.72 31.12 -9.47
C ARG A 38 3.91 31.99 -9.09
N LYS A 39 4.26 32.05 -7.79
CA LYS A 39 5.44 32.78 -7.30
C LYS A 39 6.74 32.29 -7.96
N ALA A 40 6.89 30.99 -8.20
CA ALA A 40 8.06 30.46 -8.92
C ALA A 40 8.18 31.03 -10.35
N ARG A 41 7.05 31.19 -11.06
CA ARG A 41 7.03 31.80 -12.40
C ARG A 41 7.39 33.28 -12.36
N GLU A 42 6.86 34.02 -11.38
CA GLU A 42 7.18 35.44 -11.15
C GLU A 42 8.68 35.65 -10.86
N GLU A 43 9.32 34.71 -10.18
CA GLU A 43 10.77 34.68 -9.93
C GLU A 43 11.62 34.31 -11.17
N GLY A 44 10.97 34.10 -12.33
CA GLY A 44 11.65 33.83 -13.60
C GLY A 44 12.02 32.36 -13.84
N ILE A 45 11.49 31.42 -13.05
CA ILE A 45 11.65 29.97 -13.30
C ILE A 45 10.77 29.58 -14.49
N ARG A 46 11.38 28.97 -15.50
CA ARG A 46 10.70 28.64 -16.76
C ARG A 46 10.16 27.22 -16.71
N PHE A 47 8.89 27.06 -17.07
CA PHE A 47 8.21 25.77 -17.12
C PHE A 47 7.99 25.37 -18.57
N ILE A 48 8.52 24.21 -18.97
CA ILE A 48 8.37 23.70 -20.32
C ILE A 48 7.54 22.42 -20.25
N ARG A 49 6.30 22.51 -20.72
CA ARG A 49 5.43 21.34 -20.84
C ARG A 49 5.85 20.53 -22.06
N VAL A 50 6.03 19.22 -21.92
CA VAL A 50 6.24 18.26 -23.02
C VAL A 50 5.08 17.26 -23.04
N ARG A 51 4.47 17.00 -24.19
CA ARG A 51 3.30 16.09 -24.30
C ARG A 51 3.74 14.69 -24.73
N ASP A 52 4.37 14.63 -25.91
CA ASP A 52 4.55 13.37 -26.65
C ASP A 52 6.00 12.87 -26.66
N SER A 53 6.92 13.61 -26.04
CA SER A 53 8.33 13.23 -25.95
C SER A 53 8.80 13.14 -24.49
N ILE A 54 9.58 12.10 -24.21
CA ILE A 54 10.37 12.02 -22.99
C ILE A 54 11.64 12.86 -23.24
N PRO A 55 12.00 13.80 -22.36
CA PRO A 55 13.28 14.49 -22.47
C PRO A 55 14.43 13.50 -22.39
N ILE A 56 15.36 13.56 -23.34
CA ILE A 56 16.50 12.66 -23.45
C ILE A 56 17.77 13.48 -23.23
N ILE A 57 18.67 12.96 -22.41
CA ILE A 57 20.04 13.47 -22.32
C ILE A 57 20.80 12.83 -23.48
N SER A 58 21.27 13.65 -24.43
CA SER A 58 21.82 13.14 -25.70
C SER A 58 23.16 12.42 -25.56
N SER A 59 23.94 12.73 -24.52
CA SER A 59 25.09 11.97 -24.07
C SER A 59 25.37 12.23 -22.58
N LEU A 60 25.85 11.21 -21.86
CA LEU A 60 26.40 11.38 -20.51
C LEU A 60 27.77 12.07 -20.53
N GLU A 61 28.45 12.06 -21.68
CA GLU A 61 29.69 12.81 -21.88
C GLU A 61 29.38 14.30 -22.01
N ARG A 62 30.03 15.11 -21.17
CA ARG A 62 29.86 16.56 -21.16
C ARG A 62 30.56 17.16 -22.38
N LYS A 63 29.79 17.70 -23.33
CA LYS A 63 30.33 18.53 -24.41
C LYS A 63 30.58 19.94 -23.85
N ASN A 64 31.83 20.40 -23.87
CA ASN A 64 32.25 21.69 -23.30
C ASN A 64 31.80 21.89 -21.84
N GLY A 65 31.87 20.82 -21.02
CA GLY A 65 31.47 20.88 -19.60
C GLY A 65 29.96 20.90 -19.34
N LYS A 66 29.11 20.86 -20.37
CA LYS A 66 27.65 20.90 -20.26
C LYS A 66 26.99 19.58 -20.68
N LEU A 67 25.85 19.28 -20.07
CA LEU A 67 24.96 18.20 -20.48
C LEU A 67 23.89 18.75 -21.43
N PHE A 68 23.65 18.08 -22.54
CA PHE A 68 22.67 18.52 -23.51
C PHE A 68 21.34 17.78 -23.30
N VAL A 69 20.28 18.54 -23.07
CA VAL A 69 18.93 18.01 -22.85
C VAL A 69 18.10 18.28 -24.09
N GLY A 70 17.69 17.20 -24.76
CA GLY A 70 16.89 17.23 -25.97
C GLY A 70 15.43 16.83 -25.73
N PHE A 71 14.48 17.59 -26.26
CA PHE A 71 13.07 17.20 -26.29
C PHE A 71 12.33 17.90 -27.42
N HIS A 72 11.13 17.41 -27.73
CA HIS A 72 10.26 18.05 -28.70
C HIS A 72 9.48 19.20 -28.03
N HIS A 73 9.77 20.44 -28.43
CA HIS A 73 9.12 21.61 -27.83
C HIS A 73 7.73 21.82 -28.45
N PRO A 74 6.62 21.72 -27.68
CA PRO A 74 5.29 21.74 -28.27
C PRO A 74 4.94 23.07 -28.96
N GLY A 75 5.42 24.20 -28.41
CA GLY A 75 5.17 25.51 -29.01
C GLY A 75 5.96 25.78 -30.29
N LEU A 76 7.12 25.13 -30.46
CA LEU A 76 8.00 25.34 -31.62
C LEU A 76 7.87 24.21 -32.64
N ARG A 77 7.15 23.13 -32.31
CA ARG A 77 6.93 21.94 -33.14
C ARG A 77 8.21 21.38 -33.76
N ARG A 78 9.32 21.45 -33.01
CA ARG A 78 10.62 20.93 -33.40
C ARG A 78 11.37 20.39 -32.20
N LYS A 79 12.32 19.49 -32.46
CA LYS A 79 13.30 19.08 -31.46
C LYS A 79 14.17 20.29 -31.13
N ILE A 80 14.28 20.58 -29.84
CA ILE A 80 15.25 21.54 -29.33
C ILE A 80 16.23 20.82 -28.42
N GLU A 81 17.43 21.35 -28.35
CA GLU A 81 18.46 20.88 -27.46
C GLU A 81 19.09 22.11 -26.79
N PHE A 82 19.33 22.03 -25.49
CA PHE A 82 20.06 23.08 -24.79
C PHE A 82 21.10 22.48 -23.84
N GLY A 83 22.23 23.17 -23.71
CA GLY A 83 23.28 22.82 -22.75
C GLY A 83 22.92 23.31 -21.36
N ALA A 84 22.97 22.42 -20.38
CA ALA A 84 22.77 22.67 -18.96
C ALA A 84 24.04 22.35 -18.17
N ASP A 85 24.40 23.22 -17.24
CA ASP A 85 25.53 23.00 -16.33
C ASP A 85 25.21 21.93 -15.28
N LEU A 86 23.92 21.77 -14.94
CA LEU A 86 23.41 20.75 -14.03
C LEU A 86 22.04 20.25 -14.51
N VAL A 87 21.86 18.93 -14.52
CA VAL A 87 20.57 18.29 -14.78
C VAL A 87 20.13 17.56 -13.51
N VAL A 88 18.94 17.89 -13.02
CA VAL A 88 18.36 17.27 -11.81
C VAL A 88 17.17 16.42 -12.21
N LEU A 89 17.27 15.11 -11.99
CA LEU A 89 16.17 14.18 -12.21
C LEU A 89 15.24 14.19 -11.00
N SER A 90 13.96 14.54 -11.23
CA SER A 90 12.92 14.44 -10.20
C SER A 90 12.37 13.01 -10.19
N THR A 91 13.01 12.13 -9.43
CA THR A 91 12.65 10.70 -9.35
C THR A 91 11.37 10.48 -8.54
N PRO A 92 10.56 9.46 -8.89
CA PRO A 92 9.38 9.12 -8.11
C PRO A 92 9.77 8.53 -6.75
N LEU A 93 8.83 8.59 -5.80
CA LEU A 93 8.91 7.79 -4.58
C LEU A 93 8.45 6.37 -4.93
N ILE A 94 9.28 5.39 -4.63
CA ILE A 94 8.95 3.97 -4.73
C ILE A 94 8.88 3.38 -3.33
N GLN A 95 8.20 2.24 -3.21
CA GLN A 95 8.14 1.54 -1.94
C GLN A 95 9.53 1.04 -1.51
N ARG A 96 9.73 0.93 -0.18
CA ARG A 96 10.91 0.29 0.40
C ARG A 96 11.01 -1.19 0.01
N GLU A 97 12.24 -1.66 -0.16
CA GLU A 97 12.54 -3.04 -0.55
C GLU A 97 12.02 -4.08 0.46
N ASP A 98 11.92 -3.72 1.74
CA ASP A 98 11.45 -4.59 2.82
C ASP A 98 9.92 -4.65 2.97
N ALA A 99 9.16 -3.88 2.19
CA ALA A 99 7.69 -3.84 2.32
C ALA A 99 7.03 -5.20 2.10
N LYS A 100 7.54 -6.03 1.18
CA LYS A 100 7.02 -7.40 0.95
C LYS A 100 7.19 -8.29 2.18
N LYS A 101 8.33 -8.17 2.87
CA LYS A 101 8.60 -8.91 4.10
C LYS A 101 7.64 -8.47 5.22
N ILE A 102 7.43 -7.16 5.36
CA ILE A 102 6.50 -6.59 6.34
C ILE A 102 5.05 -7.01 6.04
N SER A 103 4.64 -6.97 4.76
CA SER A 103 3.33 -7.45 4.30
C SER A 103 3.06 -8.89 4.70
N GLN A 104 4.03 -9.79 4.50
CA GLN A 104 3.90 -11.20 4.90
C GLN A 104 3.85 -11.37 6.43
N MET A 105 4.70 -10.65 7.15
CA MET A 105 4.76 -10.69 8.61
C MET A 105 3.45 -10.23 9.26
N LEU A 106 2.91 -9.11 8.78
CA LEU A 106 1.67 -8.51 9.31
C LEU A 106 0.40 -9.10 8.66
N LYS A 107 0.54 -9.92 7.62
CA LYS A 107 -0.56 -10.45 6.80
C LYS A 107 -1.46 -9.34 6.26
N VAL A 108 -0.86 -8.32 5.65
CA VAL A 108 -1.57 -7.19 5.04
C VAL A 108 -1.26 -7.07 3.55
N PRO A 109 -2.22 -6.64 2.71
CA PRO A 109 -2.05 -6.61 1.26
C PRO A 109 -1.13 -5.48 0.78
N LEU A 110 -0.46 -5.73 -0.35
CA LEU A 110 0.16 -4.72 -1.18
C LEU A 110 -0.67 -4.52 -2.46
N GLY A 111 -0.71 -3.29 -2.95
CA GLY A 111 -1.28 -2.94 -4.25
C GLY A 111 -0.36 -3.36 -5.41
N GLN A 112 -0.85 -3.18 -6.63
CA GLN A 112 -0.08 -3.46 -7.86
C GLN A 112 1.14 -2.55 -8.02
N ASP A 113 1.11 -1.38 -7.39
CA ASP A 113 2.20 -0.40 -7.33
C ASP A 113 3.24 -0.72 -6.25
N GLY A 114 3.04 -1.80 -5.48
CA GLY A 114 3.91 -2.23 -4.40
C GLY A 114 3.69 -1.49 -3.08
N PHE A 115 2.76 -0.51 -3.00
CA PHE A 115 2.44 0.16 -1.75
C PHE A 115 1.42 -0.63 -0.91
N PHE A 116 1.29 -0.32 0.38
CA PHE A 116 0.30 -0.97 1.24
C PHE A 116 -1.12 -0.58 0.85
N PHE A 117 -2.00 -1.58 0.73
CA PHE A 117 -3.36 -1.39 0.25
C PHE A 117 -4.36 -1.27 1.40
N GLU A 118 -5.08 -0.15 1.46
CA GLU A 118 -6.08 0.09 2.49
C GLU A 118 -7.32 -0.79 2.37
N ALA A 119 -8.08 -0.89 3.46
CA ALA A 119 -9.36 -1.60 3.49
C ALA A 119 -10.39 -0.97 2.55
N HIS A 120 -10.46 0.37 2.51
CA HIS A 120 -11.35 1.08 1.60
C HIS A 120 -10.91 2.53 1.41
N VAL A 121 -10.75 2.95 0.15
CA VAL A 121 -10.23 4.27 -0.28
C VAL A 121 -10.84 5.49 0.44
N LYS A 122 -12.15 5.45 0.72
CA LYS A 122 -12.90 6.53 1.40
C LYS A 122 -13.26 6.26 2.86
N LEU A 123 -13.85 5.11 3.16
CA LEU A 123 -14.42 4.80 4.48
C LEU A 123 -13.37 4.39 5.51
N ARG A 124 -12.30 3.72 5.07
CA ARG A 124 -11.25 3.17 5.93
C ARG A 124 -9.87 3.39 5.30
N PRO A 125 -9.48 4.65 5.07
CA PRO A 125 -8.28 4.98 4.30
C PRO A 125 -6.98 4.58 5.00
N VAL A 126 -6.96 4.52 6.33
CA VAL A 126 -5.74 4.21 7.10
C VAL A 126 -5.78 2.84 7.77
N ASP A 127 -6.84 2.06 7.53
CA ASP A 127 -7.00 0.73 8.08
C ASP A 127 -6.57 -0.31 7.04
N PHE A 128 -6.11 -1.47 7.51
CA PHE A 128 -6.12 -2.67 6.69
C PHE A 128 -7.43 -3.45 6.85
N ALA A 129 -7.68 -4.39 5.94
CA ALA A 129 -8.76 -5.37 6.11
C ALA A 129 -8.50 -6.25 7.35
N THR A 130 -7.23 -6.46 7.70
CA THR A 130 -6.79 -7.10 8.94
C THR A 130 -7.03 -6.16 10.12
N ASP A 131 -7.94 -6.54 11.01
CA ASP A 131 -8.29 -5.74 12.18
C ASP A 131 -7.11 -5.49 13.13
N GLY A 132 -7.07 -4.28 13.70
CA GLY A 132 -6.03 -3.85 14.63
C GLY A 132 -4.72 -3.42 13.97
N ILE A 133 -4.62 -3.49 12.63
CA ILE A 133 -3.47 -3.01 11.88
C ILE A 133 -3.86 -1.77 11.08
N TYR A 134 -3.04 -0.73 11.21
CA TYR A 134 -3.24 0.57 10.57
C TYR A 134 -1.95 0.99 9.85
N MET A 135 -2.05 1.93 8.93
CA MET A 135 -0.92 2.44 8.16
C MET A 135 -0.86 3.96 8.21
N ALA A 136 0.34 4.53 8.15
CA ALA A 136 0.52 5.98 8.05
C ALA A 136 1.75 6.33 7.23
N GLY A 137 1.67 7.44 6.53
CA GLY A 137 2.77 8.02 5.77
C GLY A 137 2.96 7.39 4.40
N SER A 138 4.15 7.57 3.84
CA SER A 138 4.43 7.21 2.45
C SER A 138 4.48 5.70 2.18
N CYS A 139 4.23 4.86 3.19
CA CYS A 139 4.11 3.41 3.00
C CYS A 139 2.82 3.03 2.25
N ARG A 140 1.78 3.89 2.31
CA ARG A 140 0.51 3.71 1.59
C ARG A 140 0.55 4.20 0.15
N ALA A 141 1.21 5.32 -0.10
CA ALA A 141 1.35 5.95 -1.41
C ALA A 141 2.37 7.10 -1.33
N PRO A 142 2.90 7.61 -2.45
CA PRO A 142 3.65 8.86 -2.45
C PRO A 142 2.81 9.99 -1.84
N ALA A 143 3.28 10.53 -0.71
CA ALA A 143 2.57 11.53 0.08
C ALA A 143 3.52 12.64 0.52
N ASP A 144 2.98 13.84 0.72
CA ASP A 144 3.72 14.94 1.32
C ASP A 144 3.74 14.87 2.86
N ILE A 145 4.47 15.79 3.49
CA ILE A 145 4.64 15.80 4.95
C ILE A 145 3.30 16.04 5.67
N ASN A 146 2.45 16.93 5.16
CA ASN A 146 1.17 17.24 5.78
C ASN A 146 0.23 16.04 5.68
N GLU A 147 0.20 15.39 4.52
CA GLU A 147 -0.55 14.15 4.32
C GLU A 147 -0.06 13.04 5.26
N CYS A 148 1.25 12.89 5.43
CA CYS A 148 1.82 11.94 6.39
C CYS A 148 1.37 12.23 7.83
N ILE A 149 1.37 13.51 8.25
CA ILE A 149 0.92 13.93 9.58
C ILE A 149 -0.56 13.62 9.78
N VAL A 150 -1.41 14.00 8.81
CA VAL A 150 -2.86 13.75 8.88
C VAL A 150 -3.15 12.25 8.93
N GLN A 151 -2.44 11.45 8.14
CA GLN A 151 -2.55 9.99 8.20
C GLN A 151 -2.11 9.45 9.56
N ALA A 152 -1.00 9.93 10.13
CA ALA A 152 -0.54 9.48 11.45
C ALA A 152 -1.57 9.79 12.55
N LEU A 153 -2.17 10.99 12.53
CA LEU A 153 -3.24 11.35 13.46
C LEU A 153 -4.48 10.47 13.26
N ALA A 154 -4.86 10.21 12.02
CA ALA A 154 -5.97 9.31 11.71
C ALA A 154 -5.69 7.89 12.22
N SER A 155 -4.51 7.33 11.96
CA SER A 155 -4.14 5.99 12.41
C SER A 155 -4.07 5.87 13.92
N ALA A 156 -3.54 6.90 14.61
CA ALA A 156 -3.58 6.98 16.06
C ALA A 156 -5.02 6.99 16.60
N SER A 157 -5.92 7.76 15.99
CA SER A 157 -7.33 7.79 16.34
C SER A 157 -8.03 6.46 16.06
N ARG A 158 -7.70 5.77 14.97
CA ARG A 158 -8.31 4.47 14.65
C ARG A 158 -7.83 3.38 15.58
N ALA A 159 -6.54 3.38 15.92
CA ALA A 159 -5.95 2.45 16.86
C ALA A 159 -6.45 2.67 18.30
N SER A 160 -6.74 3.92 18.69
CA SER A 160 -7.22 4.22 20.04
C SER A 160 -8.64 3.72 20.30
N ILE A 161 -9.47 3.53 19.28
CA ILE A 161 -10.85 3.04 19.42
C ILE A 161 -10.92 1.69 20.16
N PRO A 162 -10.26 0.61 19.70
CA PRO A 162 -10.28 -0.67 20.41
C PRO A 162 -9.58 -0.58 21.77
N MET A 163 -8.52 0.23 21.90
CA MET A 163 -7.80 0.41 23.17
C MET A 163 -8.67 1.06 24.23
N ALA A 164 -9.38 2.14 23.89
CA ALA A 164 -10.28 2.84 24.79
C ALA A 164 -11.51 2.00 25.15
N LYS A 165 -11.99 1.18 24.21
CA LYS A 165 -13.11 0.27 24.44
C LYS A 165 -12.73 -0.90 25.37
N GLY A 166 -11.46 -1.32 25.39
CA GLY A 166 -10.95 -2.42 26.20
C GLY A 166 -11.31 -3.82 25.70
N TYR A 167 -12.16 -3.93 24.66
CA TYR A 167 -12.49 -5.19 24.02
C TYR A 167 -12.84 -5.00 22.54
N VAL A 168 -12.67 -6.06 21.77
CA VAL A 168 -13.08 -6.15 20.37
C VAL A 168 -14.00 -7.34 20.17
N LYS A 169 -14.90 -7.26 19.19
CA LYS A 169 -15.74 -8.39 18.79
C LYS A 169 -15.05 -9.09 17.63
N ALA A 170 -14.63 -10.33 17.85
CA ALA A 170 -14.15 -11.19 16.78
C ALA A 170 -15.32 -11.77 16.00
N GLU A 171 -15.14 -12.00 14.69
CA GLU A 171 -16.13 -12.69 13.89
C GLU A 171 -16.27 -14.16 14.34
N PRO A 172 -17.50 -14.70 14.44
CA PRO A 172 -17.73 -16.01 15.03
C PRO A 172 -17.54 -17.17 14.02
N TYR A 173 -16.78 -16.98 12.94
CA TYR A 173 -16.50 -18.00 11.90
C TYR A 173 -15.47 -19.03 12.39
N THR A 174 -15.76 -19.67 13.51
CA THR A 174 -14.88 -20.64 14.17
C THR A 174 -15.32 -22.07 13.83
N PRO A 175 -14.37 -23.03 13.80
CA PRO A 175 -14.71 -24.43 13.61
C PRO A 175 -15.41 -24.99 14.85
N VAL A 176 -16.41 -25.83 14.62
CA VAL A 176 -17.05 -26.69 15.62
C VAL A 176 -16.66 -28.13 15.30
N ILE A 177 -16.09 -28.82 16.27
CA ILE A 177 -15.62 -30.20 16.12
C ILE A 177 -16.68 -31.14 16.67
N ASP A 178 -17.15 -32.06 15.82
CA ASP A 178 -17.89 -33.24 16.21
C ASP A 178 -16.90 -34.24 16.79
N GLU A 179 -16.91 -34.38 18.12
CA GLU A 179 -15.98 -35.27 18.79
C GLU A 179 -16.21 -36.72 18.38
N GLU A 180 -17.46 -37.17 18.19
CA GLU A 180 -17.78 -38.56 17.85
C GLU A 180 -17.14 -38.99 16.52
N ARG A 181 -17.16 -38.11 15.52
CA ARG A 181 -16.53 -38.35 14.20
C ARG A 181 -15.03 -38.09 14.20
N CYS A 182 -14.48 -37.42 15.20
CA CYS A 182 -13.07 -37.07 15.23
C CYS A 182 -12.20 -38.28 15.61
N MET A 183 -11.28 -38.65 14.71
CA MET A 183 -10.30 -39.73 14.93
C MET A 183 -8.96 -39.25 15.53
N GLY A 184 -8.82 -37.96 15.86
CA GLY A 184 -7.59 -37.44 16.47
C GLY A 184 -6.34 -37.49 15.58
N CYS A 185 -6.49 -37.55 14.25
CA CYS A 185 -5.38 -37.77 13.31
C CYS A 185 -4.38 -36.60 13.19
N GLY A 186 -4.71 -35.41 13.69
CA GLY A 186 -3.78 -34.27 13.76
C GLY A 186 -3.63 -33.43 12.49
N VAL A 187 -4.19 -33.83 11.33
CA VAL A 187 -4.10 -33.06 10.07
C VAL A 187 -4.54 -31.60 10.24
N CYS A 188 -5.63 -31.37 10.99
CA CYS A 188 -6.15 -30.02 11.27
C CYS A 188 -5.18 -29.11 12.04
N VAL A 189 -4.25 -29.69 12.82
CA VAL A 189 -3.20 -28.96 13.55
C VAL A 189 -2.12 -28.50 12.59
N GLU A 190 -1.66 -29.39 11.70
CA GLU A 190 -0.60 -29.10 10.73
C GLU A 190 -1.00 -28.03 9.71
N VAL A 191 -2.24 -28.08 9.21
CA VAL A 191 -2.71 -27.13 8.18
C VAL A 191 -3.05 -25.75 8.75
N CYS A 192 -3.08 -25.56 10.08
CA CYS A 192 -3.48 -24.29 10.67
C CYS A 192 -2.31 -23.29 10.73
N PRO A 193 -2.29 -22.20 9.94
CA PRO A 193 -1.17 -21.25 9.91
C PRO A 193 -1.17 -20.28 11.10
N TYR A 194 -2.09 -20.47 12.05
CA TYR A 194 -2.27 -19.64 13.24
C TYR A 194 -2.07 -20.42 14.54
N GLY A 195 -1.84 -21.74 14.47
CA GLY A 195 -1.75 -22.60 15.66
C GLY A 195 -3.05 -22.65 16.47
N ALA A 196 -4.19 -22.43 15.82
CA ALA A 196 -5.51 -22.36 16.46
C ALA A 196 -6.15 -23.73 16.70
N MET A 197 -5.49 -24.83 16.31
CA MET A 197 -5.97 -26.20 16.50
C MET A 197 -4.97 -26.96 17.35
N LYS A 198 -5.46 -27.80 18.28
CA LYS A 198 -4.67 -28.69 19.12
C LYS A 198 -5.32 -30.05 19.21
N LEU A 199 -4.54 -31.06 19.57
CA LEU A 199 -5.07 -32.35 20.03
C LEU A 199 -5.13 -32.34 21.54
N VAL A 200 -6.27 -32.71 22.09
CA VAL A 200 -6.51 -32.86 23.52
C VAL A 200 -6.97 -34.28 23.80
N GLU A 201 -6.68 -34.79 24.98
CA GLU A 201 -7.16 -36.10 25.42
C GLU A 201 -8.49 -35.94 26.14
N LYS A 202 -9.54 -36.58 25.63
CA LYS A 202 -10.88 -36.61 26.22
C LYS A 202 -11.39 -38.04 26.21
N ASN A 203 -11.84 -38.54 27.36
CA ASN A 203 -12.40 -39.89 27.49
C ASN A 203 -11.49 -41.01 26.92
N GLY A 204 -10.18 -40.90 27.15
CA GLY A 204 -9.18 -41.90 26.71
C GLY A 204 -8.89 -41.89 25.20
N ARG A 205 -9.38 -40.91 24.44
CA ARG A 205 -9.06 -40.71 23.03
C ARG A 205 -8.55 -39.29 22.76
N LYS A 206 -7.76 -39.15 21.69
CA LYS A 206 -7.32 -37.83 21.20
C LYS A 206 -8.40 -37.23 20.31
N VAL A 207 -8.79 -35.99 20.60
CA VAL A 207 -9.79 -35.23 19.84
C VAL A 207 -9.20 -33.87 19.48
N ALA A 208 -9.57 -33.33 18.33
CA ALA A 208 -9.18 -31.98 17.94
C ALA A 208 -9.98 -30.93 18.71
N GLU A 209 -9.30 -29.90 19.20
CA GLU A 209 -9.90 -28.76 19.87
C GLU A 209 -9.40 -27.45 19.25
N ASN A 210 -10.32 -26.49 19.11
CA ASN A 210 -10.01 -25.16 18.61
C ASN A 210 -9.72 -24.19 19.75
N ILE A 211 -8.76 -23.29 19.56
CA ILE A 211 -8.56 -22.09 20.38
C ILE A 211 -9.25 -20.93 19.66
N PRO A 212 -10.45 -20.51 20.09
CA PRO A 212 -11.25 -19.53 19.34
C PRO A 212 -10.53 -18.20 19.15
N ALA A 213 -9.78 -17.76 20.15
CA ALA A 213 -9.04 -16.49 20.13
C ALA A 213 -7.92 -16.45 19.06
N ALA A 214 -7.35 -17.59 18.68
CA ALA A 214 -6.31 -17.68 17.66
C ALA A 214 -6.87 -17.95 16.26
N CYS A 215 -8.13 -18.40 16.15
CA CYS A 215 -8.75 -18.75 14.89
C CYS A 215 -9.05 -17.49 14.05
N LYS A 216 -8.69 -17.52 12.77
CA LYS A 216 -9.04 -16.48 11.77
C LYS A 216 -10.11 -16.93 10.78
N GLY A 217 -10.77 -18.05 11.04
CA GLY A 217 -11.92 -18.51 10.24
C GLY A 217 -11.64 -18.91 8.80
N CYS A 218 -10.38 -19.18 8.42
CA CYS A 218 -10.02 -19.47 7.03
C CYS A 218 -10.54 -20.80 6.45
N GLY A 219 -11.13 -21.68 7.28
CA GLY A 219 -11.72 -22.94 6.82
C GLY A 219 -10.76 -24.09 6.50
N ALA A 220 -9.43 -23.86 6.44
CA ALA A 220 -8.45 -24.89 6.05
C ALA A 220 -8.57 -26.20 6.85
N CYS A 221 -8.78 -26.12 8.17
CA CYS A 221 -8.96 -27.31 9.00
C CYS A 221 -10.22 -28.12 8.67
N ALA A 222 -11.32 -27.46 8.29
CA ALA A 222 -12.56 -28.10 7.91
C ALA A 222 -12.43 -28.77 6.54
N SER A 223 -11.88 -28.05 5.54
CA SER A 223 -11.66 -28.57 4.20
C SER A 223 -10.71 -29.77 4.15
N SER A 224 -9.74 -29.84 5.08
CA SER A 224 -8.79 -30.95 5.15
C SER A 224 -9.27 -32.13 5.99
N CYS A 225 -10.44 -32.04 6.64
CA CYS A 225 -10.93 -33.10 7.51
C CYS A 225 -11.59 -34.24 6.70
N ILE A 226 -10.84 -35.31 6.44
CA ILE A 226 -11.34 -36.49 5.71
C ILE A 226 -12.53 -37.19 6.40
N HIS A 227 -12.67 -37.04 7.72
CA HIS A 227 -13.76 -37.63 8.51
C HIS A 227 -14.99 -36.71 8.60
N LYS A 228 -14.96 -35.50 7.98
CA LYS A 228 -16.01 -34.48 8.07
C LYS A 228 -16.45 -34.18 9.50
N ALA A 229 -15.48 -34.19 10.42
CA ALA A 229 -15.70 -33.95 11.84
C ALA A 229 -15.63 -32.46 12.20
N ILE A 230 -15.23 -31.58 11.28
CA ILE A 230 -15.04 -30.16 11.55
C ILE A 230 -15.97 -29.35 10.65
N ASN A 231 -16.87 -28.58 11.26
CA ASN A 231 -17.79 -27.69 10.57
C ASN A 231 -17.46 -26.23 10.85
N MET A 232 -17.40 -25.39 9.82
CA MET A 232 -17.24 -23.94 10.01
C MET A 232 -18.57 -23.27 10.29
N ARG A 233 -18.67 -22.47 11.35
CA ARG A 233 -19.84 -21.60 11.56
C ARG A 233 -19.97 -20.63 10.37
N HIS A 234 -21.19 -20.47 9.85
CA HIS A 234 -21.55 -19.72 8.64
C HIS A 234 -21.05 -20.29 7.29
N PHE A 235 -20.25 -21.36 7.30
CA PHE A 235 -19.73 -21.99 6.08
C PHE A 235 -19.75 -23.51 6.23
N LYS A 236 -20.88 -24.06 6.69
CA LYS A 236 -21.05 -25.51 6.81
C LYS A 236 -21.15 -26.16 5.43
N ASP A 237 -20.78 -27.43 5.34
CA ASP A 237 -20.90 -28.21 4.11
C ASP A 237 -22.32 -28.14 3.54
N GLU A 238 -23.37 -28.26 4.38
CA GLU A 238 -24.76 -28.18 3.90
C GLU A 238 -25.11 -26.80 3.34
N GLN A 239 -24.55 -25.73 3.91
CA GLN A 239 -24.80 -24.36 3.45
C GLN A 239 -24.13 -24.11 2.08
N ILE A 240 -22.91 -24.62 1.91
CA ILE A 240 -22.16 -24.48 0.65
C ILE A 240 -22.81 -25.34 -0.44
N MET A 241 -23.20 -26.58 -0.12
CA MET A 241 -23.88 -27.45 -1.08
C MET A 241 -25.21 -26.86 -1.54
N ALA A 242 -26.01 -26.31 -0.64
CA ALA A 242 -27.25 -25.61 -1.01
C ALA A 242 -26.97 -24.40 -1.94
N GLN A 243 -25.89 -23.65 -1.71
CA GLN A 243 -25.50 -22.57 -2.62
C GLN A 243 -25.09 -23.05 -4.01
N ILE A 244 -24.45 -24.22 -4.11
CA ILE A 244 -24.03 -24.82 -5.38
C ILE A 244 -25.26 -25.35 -6.14
N GLU A 245 -26.15 -26.07 -5.46
CA GLU A 245 -27.35 -26.65 -6.05
C GLU A 245 -28.28 -25.59 -6.64
N GLU A 246 -28.45 -24.44 -5.97
CA GLU A 246 -29.26 -23.33 -6.48
C GLU A 246 -28.58 -22.52 -7.60
N ALA A 247 -27.27 -22.67 -7.80
CA ALA A 247 -26.53 -21.94 -8.83
C ALA A 247 -26.51 -22.65 -10.19
N ILE A 248 -26.92 -23.93 -10.24
CA ILE A 248 -26.93 -24.80 -11.43
C ILE A 248 -28.36 -24.89 -11.97
#